data_AF-A0A7C2ZD82-F1
#
_entry.id   AF-A0A7C2ZD82-F1
#
_cell.length_a   1.000
_cell.length_b   1.000
_cell.length_c   1.000
_cell.angle_alpha   90.00
_cell.angle_beta   90.00
_cell.angle_gamma   90.00
#
_symmetry.space_group_name_H-M   'P 1'
#
loop_
_entity.id
_entity.type
_entity.pdbx_description
1 polymer ?
#
loop_
_entity_poly.entity_id
_entity_poly.type
_entity_poly.pdbx_seq_one_letter_code
_entity_poly.pdbx_strand_id
1 'polypeptide(L)'
;MGKEPCMAYLQRFLAFLLTSLFVFLLCDLLAWQSIRSTLNWIFPLFLIFACVWTAAKLVTYNTMLLWTPVPWLLAATAVYFGMGPLAYTFGNAETVFYMDNLFPVDTVWLWRTNLLNIVGTLTIMITFLIMLKVLNVKLLTSRQSGFDIRKVKSAALFFLVVGLPIKYLFALPYEFGLLGFVLPGSLFQLTKLVLFGLLLLTYLSARKGGNWSIALVVLFSLELLVAFLRFNKSDLLLLFVVVALGQYLAKRDIRILVLWAVVGLGAYLCLCPIVSWGRVEIAKETGAHYRATLGQRFGIVWRGINSGSIGQEKILSERQVWWWRLCYTPTQAFAMDAYDAGRPGETYSLWIWTFVPRVMFSEKPVISYAGIDFSELILGHQGSSMGIGIYAEGYWNGGWFTVIAVCSYIGAMFACLSKAAFAVMARSQVLFLPCVFIGMEMGYSIDHYFVSEYVGKVVIYLGYFAVVHFVFIKGLLVRKSGG
;
A
#
# COMPACT_ATOMS: atom_id res chain seq x y z
N MET A 1 24.54 -19.93 -21.56
CA MET A 1 23.92 -18.98 -20.61
C MET A 1 22.41 -19.02 -20.80
N GLY A 2 21.67 -19.75 -19.95
CA GLY A 2 20.21 -19.78 -20.03
C GLY A 2 19.63 -18.42 -19.63
N LYS A 3 18.66 -17.89 -20.40
CA LYS A 3 17.94 -16.65 -20.03
C LYS A 3 17.37 -16.81 -18.63
N GLU A 4 17.60 -15.82 -17.78
CA GLU A 4 17.02 -15.75 -16.43
C GLU A 4 15.48 -15.75 -16.54
N PRO A 5 14.79 -16.80 -16.07
CA PRO A 5 13.35 -16.97 -16.31
C PRO A 5 12.49 -15.88 -15.64
N CYS A 6 12.97 -15.23 -14.57
CA CYS A 6 12.32 -14.03 -14.02
C CYS A 6 12.23 -12.88 -15.03
N MET A 7 13.32 -12.61 -15.75
CA MET A 7 13.34 -11.57 -16.77
C MET A 7 12.39 -11.92 -17.91
N ALA A 8 12.25 -13.20 -18.25
CA ALA A 8 11.30 -13.64 -19.25
C ALA A 8 9.84 -13.36 -18.85
N TYR A 9 9.46 -13.52 -17.58
CA TYR A 9 8.10 -13.18 -17.13
C TYR A 9 7.82 -11.68 -17.22
N LEU A 10 8.75 -10.84 -16.77
CA LEU A 10 8.62 -9.38 -16.89
C LEU A 10 8.59 -8.90 -18.34
N GLN A 11 9.41 -9.49 -19.21
CA GLN A 11 9.41 -9.19 -20.65
C GLN A 11 8.10 -9.58 -21.32
N ARG A 12 7.49 -10.71 -20.94
CA ARG A 12 6.15 -11.11 -21.43
C ARG A 12 5.07 -10.15 -20.96
N PHE A 13 5.12 -9.71 -19.70
CA PHE A 13 4.20 -8.69 -19.19
C PHE A 13 4.37 -7.36 -19.94
N LEU A 14 5.61 -6.97 -20.21
CA LEU A 14 5.90 -5.77 -21.01
C LEU A 14 5.36 -5.89 -22.45
N ALA A 15 5.54 -7.04 -23.08
CA ALA A 15 5.00 -7.30 -24.42
C ALA A 15 3.46 -7.23 -24.43
N PHE A 16 2.80 -7.74 -23.38
CA PHE A 16 1.35 -7.58 -23.19
C PHE A 16 0.96 -6.10 -23.13
N LEU A 17 1.60 -5.29 -22.28
CA LEU A 17 1.29 -3.86 -22.16
C LEU A 17 1.54 -3.10 -23.47
N LEU A 18 2.62 -3.38 -24.19
CA LEU A 18 2.91 -2.78 -25.49
C LEU A 18 1.85 -3.15 -26.53
N THR A 19 1.42 -4.41 -26.54
CA THR A 19 0.38 -4.89 -27.45
C THR A 19 -0.96 -4.23 -27.11
N SER A 20 -1.32 -4.13 -25.83
CA SER A 20 -2.52 -3.41 -25.40
C SER A 20 -2.47 -1.94 -25.79
N LEU A 21 -1.35 -1.25 -25.57
CA LEU A 21 -1.18 0.14 -25.99
C LEU A 21 -1.39 0.29 -27.50
N PHE A 22 -0.76 -0.57 -28.30
CA PHE A 22 -0.91 -0.56 -29.75
C PHE A 22 -2.36 -0.77 -30.19
N VAL A 23 -3.07 -1.73 -29.59
CA VAL A 23 -4.49 -1.99 -29.89
C VAL A 23 -5.35 -0.78 -29.54
N PHE A 24 -5.13 -0.14 -28.38
CA PHE A 24 -5.85 1.08 -28.02
C PHE A 24 -5.59 2.20 -29.03
N LEU A 25 -4.32 2.50 -29.36
CA LEU A 25 -3.99 3.55 -30.32
C LEU A 25 -4.56 3.27 -31.72
N LEU A 26 -4.55 2.01 -32.17
CA LEU A 26 -5.11 1.61 -33.47
C LEU A 26 -6.64 1.79 -33.51
N CYS A 27 -7.34 1.35 -32.48
CA CYS A 27 -8.79 1.52 -32.38
C CYS A 27 -9.20 3.00 -32.28
N ASP A 28 -8.36 3.83 -31.66
CA ASP A 28 -8.58 5.28 -31.61
C ASP A 28 -8.43 5.93 -32.98
N LEU A 29 -7.38 5.56 -33.72
CA LEU A 29 -7.11 6.01 -35.09
C LEU A 29 -8.24 5.62 -36.06
N LEU A 30 -8.81 4.42 -35.89
CA LEU A 30 -9.90 3.92 -36.74
C LEU A 30 -11.30 4.40 -36.30
N ALA A 31 -11.41 5.15 -35.20
CA ALA A 31 -12.67 5.66 -34.64
C ALA A 31 -13.74 4.58 -34.39
N TRP A 32 -13.34 3.35 -34.03
CA TRP A 32 -14.24 2.22 -33.86
C TRP A 32 -14.97 2.21 -32.50
N GLN A 33 -16.09 2.93 -32.41
CA GLN A 33 -16.87 3.08 -31.18
C GLN A 33 -17.35 1.76 -30.55
N SER A 34 -17.85 0.81 -31.36
CA SER A 34 -18.35 -0.48 -30.88
C SER A 34 -17.26 -1.35 -30.22
N ILE A 35 -16.02 -1.20 -30.67
CA ILE A 35 -14.87 -1.94 -30.14
C ILE A 35 -14.37 -1.28 -28.84
N ARG A 36 -14.48 0.04 -28.70
CA ARG A 36 -14.09 0.75 -27.46
C ARG A 36 -14.86 0.24 -26.24
N SER A 37 -16.18 0.11 -26.33
CA SER A 37 -17.01 -0.40 -25.23
C SER A 37 -16.62 -1.81 -24.80
N THR A 38 -16.30 -2.66 -25.79
CA THR A 38 -15.88 -4.05 -25.55
C THR A 38 -14.48 -4.11 -24.92
N LEU A 39 -13.53 -3.34 -25.45
CA LEU A 39 -12.17 -3.28 -24.92
C LEU A 39 -12.11 -2.69 -23.50
N ASN A 40 -13.03 -1.79 -23.15
CA ASN A 40 -13.05 -1.16 -21.82
C ASN A 40 -13.24 -2.14 -20.66
N TRP A 41 -13.86 -3.31 -20.88
CA TRP A 41 -13.97 -4.35 -19.86
C TRP A 41 -13.08 -5.57 -20.13
N ILE A 42 -12.78 -5.87 -21.40
CA ILE A 42 -11.85 -6.94 -21.76
C ILE A 42 -10.43 -6.62 -21.28
N PHE A 43 -9.94 -5.39 -21.52
CA PHE A 43 -8.58 -5.04 -21.15
C PHE A 43 -8.31 -5.14 -19.64
N PRO A 44 -9.14 -4.55 -18.75
CA PRO A 44 -8.93 -4.68 -17.31
C PRO A 44 -8.95 -6.14 -16.83
N LEU A 45 -9.81 -6.99 -17.42
CA LEU A 45 -9.84 -8.43 -17.12
C LEU A 45 -8.50 -9.11 -17.47
N PHE A 46 -7.97 -8.87 -18.67
CA PHE A 46 -6.67 -9.40 -19.07
C PHE A 46 -5.52 -8.80 -18.25
N LEU A 47 -5.62 -7.53 -17.83
CA LEU A 47 -4.67 -6.88 -16.95
C LEU A 47 -4.60 -7.57 -15.57
N ILE A 48 -5.76 -7.93 -14.98
CA ILE A 48 -5.81 -8.71 -13.73
C ILE A 48 -5.03 -10.01 -13.91
N PHE A 49 -5.35 -10.79 -14.96
CA PHE A 49 -4.70 -12.08 -15.20
C PHE A 49 -3.20 -11.92 -15.41
N ALA A 50 -2.78 -10.99 -16.28
CA ALA A 50 -1.37 -10.76 -16.59
C ALA A 50 -0.56 -10.33 -15.37
N CYS A 51 -1.09 -9.41 -14.55
CA CYS A 51 -0.47 -8.96 -13.32
C CYS A 51 -0.36 -10.06 -12.27
N VAL A 52 -1.46 -10.75 -11.95
CA VAL A 52 -1.50 -11.82 -10.94
C VAL A 52 -0.61 -12.99 -11.35
N TRP A 53 -0.69 -13.41 -12.62
CA TRP A 53 0.16 -14.46 -13.16
C TRP A 53 1.65 -14.09 -13.05
N THR A 54 2.02 -12.87 -13.46
CA THR A 54 3.40 -12.41 -13.41
C THR A 54 3.90 -12.33 -11.98
N ALA A 55 3.14 -11.73 -11.05
CA ALA A 55 3.48 -11.65 -9.64
C ALA A 55 3.66 -13.06 -9.02
N ALA A 56 2.72 -13.97 -9.29
CA ALA A 56 2.79 -15.35 -8.81
C ALA A 56 4.02 -16.08 -9.36
N LYS A 57 4.33 -15.94 -10.66
CA LYS A 57 5.52 -16.55 -11.28
C LYS A 57 6.82 -15.98 -10.72
N LEU A 58 6.90 -14.67 -10.46
CA LEU A 58 8.06 -14.05 -9.82
C LEU A 58 8.28 -14.62 -8.42
N VAL A 59 7.25 -14.63 -7.58
CA VAL A 59 7.35 -15.08 -6.17
C VAL A 59 7.61 -16.59 -6.07
N THR A 60 6.99 -17.40 -6.94
CA THR A 60 7.21 -18.87 -6.95
C THR A 60 8.58 -19.25 -7.49
N TYR A 61 9.12 -18.48 -8.44
CA TYR A 61 10.47 -18.73 -8.95
C TYR A 61 11.56 -18.32 -7.95
N ASN A 62 11.43 -17.12 -7.34
CA ASN A 62 12.34 -16.66 -6.30
C ASN A 62 11.55 -16.00 -5.17
N THR A 63 11.50 -16.68 -4.02
CA THR A 63 10.77 -16.22 -2.83
C THR A 63 11.27 -14.87 -2.30
N MET A 64 12.51 -14.47 -2.64
CA MET A 64 13.03 -13.15 -2.28
C MET A 64 12.31 -12.01 -3.01
N LEU A 65 11.75 -12.26 -4.20
CA LEU A 65 11.06 -11.22 -4.98
C LEU A 65 9.82 -10.68 -4.28
N LEU A 66 9.19 -11.47 -3.39
CA LEU A 66 8.08 -11.00 -2.56
C LEU A 66 8.46 -9.77 -1.71
N TRP A 67 9.73 -9.62 -1.37
CA TRP A 67 10.25 -8.52 -0.56
C TRP A 67 10.64 -7.29 -1.39
N THR A 68 10.39 -7.31 -2.69
CA THR A 68 10.65 -6.18 -3.60
C THR A 68 9.35 -5.47 -3.94
N PRO A 69 9.36 -4.19 -4.35
CA PRO A 69 8.16 -3.46 -4.74
C PRO A 69 7.35 -4.09 -5.88
N VAL A 70 7.99 -4.82 -6.80
CA VAL A 70 7.36 -5.18 -8.09
C VAL A 70 6.16 -6.12 -7.97
N PRO A 71 6.19 -7.23 -7.21
CA PRO A 71 4.99 -8.05 -7.05
C PRO A 71 3.82 -7.29 -6.43
N TRP A 72 4.11 -6.32 -5.56
CA TRP A 72 3.09 -5.48 -4.92
C TRP A 72 2.51 -4.44 -5.89
N LEU A 73 3.35 -3.85 -6.75
CA LEU A 73 2.89 -3.02 -7.88
C LEU A 73 1.94 -3.79 -8.79
N LEU A 74 2.32 -5.01 -9.18
CA LEU A 74 1.48 -5.85 -10.04
C LEU A 74 0.16 -6.19 -9.34
N ALA A 75 0.20 -6.56 -8.06
CA ALA A 75 -1.01 -6.84 -7.28
C ALA A 75 -1.93 -5.62 -7.17
N ALA A 76 -1.39 -4.45 -6.84
CA ALA A 76 -2.16 -3.21 -6.75
C ALA A 76 -2.69 -2.78 -8.12
N THR A 77 -1.93 -2.95 -9.20
CA THR A 77 -2.38 -2.68 -10.57
C THR A 77 -3.55 -3.60 -10.94
N ALA A 78 -3.46 -4.89 -10.61
CA ALA A 78 -4.56 -5.83 -10.83
C ALA A 78 -5.83 -5.42 -10.07
N VAL A 79 -5.69 -4.97 -8.82
CA VAL A 79 -6.83 -4.60 -7.98
C VAL A 79 -7.44 -3.27 -8.40
N TYR A 80 -6.65 -2.20 -8.48
CA TYR A 80 -7.17 -0.84 -8.68
C TYR A 80 -7.46 -0.51 -10.14
N PHE A 81 -6.65 -1.01 -11.08
CA PHE A 81 -6.75 -0.67 -12.51
C PHE A 81 -7.26 -1.84 -13.37
N GLY A 82 -7.22 -3.05 -12.82
CA GLY A 82 -7.87 -4.23 -13.41
C GLY A 82 -9.28 -4.42 -12.86
N MET A 83 -9.41 -4.72 -11.57
CA MET A 83 -10.70 -5.06 -10.95
C MET A 83 -11.59 -3.82 -10.74
N GLY A 84 -11.01 -2.68 -10.37
CA GLY A 84 -11.75 -1.43 -10.16
C GLY A 84 -12.68 -1.04 -11.31
N PRO A 85 -12.16 -0.76 -12.53
CA PRO A 85 -12.96 -0.30 -13.66
C PRO A 85 -14.09 -1.26 -14.08
N LEU A 86 -13.94 -2.57 -13.80
CA LEU A 86 -14.97 -3.57 -14.09
C LEU A 86 -16.29 -3.33 -13.33
N ALA A 87 -16.29 -2.51 -12.28
CA ALA A 87 -17.51 -2.08 -11.59
C ALA A 87 -18.51 -1.39 -12.54
N TYR A 88 -18.04 -0.69 -13.57
CA TYR A 88 -18.90 -0.04 -14.56
C TYR A 88 -19.66 -1.02 -15.47
N THR A 89 -19.14 -2.24 -15.63
CA THR A 89 -19.74 -3.25 -16.52
C THR A 89 -20.49 -4.32 -15.74
N PHE A 90 -19.96 -4.72 -14.58
CA PHE A 90 -20.47 -5.85 -13.80
C PHE A 90 -21.02 -5.45 -12.43
N GLY A 91 -20.87 -4.18 -12.03
CA GLY A 91 -21.51 -3.65 -10.84
C GLY A 91 -23.00 -3.40 -11.04
N ASN A 92 -23.75 -3.29 -9.94
CA ASN A 92 -25.16 -2.94 -10.03
C ASN A 92 -25.38 -1.45 -10.31
N ALA A 93 -26.57 -1.10 -10.80
CA ALA A 93 -26.93 0.26 -11.20
C ALA A 93 -26.70 1.28 -10.08
N GLU A 94 -27.01 0.95 -8.83
CA GLU A 94 -26.78 1.80 -7.65
C GLU A 94 -25.30 2.11 -7.40
N THR A 95 -24.41 1.15 -7.65
CA THR A 95 -22.96 1.36 -7.52
C THR A 95 -22.45 2.26 -8.64
N VAL A 96 -22.90 2.03 -9.88
CA VAL A 96 -22.54 2.86 -11.03
C VAL A 96 -23.06 4.29 -10.85
N PHE A 97 -24.33 4.45 -10.49
CA PHE A 97 -24.93 5.74 -10.20
C PHE A 97 -24.16 6.51 -9.11
N TYR A 98 -23.74 5.83 -8.05
CA TYR A 98 -22.92 6.47 -7.03
C TYR A 98 -21.54 6.89 -7.52
N MET A 99 -20.87 6.08 -8.34
CA MET A 99 -19.59 6.45 -8.93
C MET A 99 -19.75 7.65 -9.88
N ASP A 100 -20.82 7.68 -10.67
CA ASP A 100 -21.13 8.77 -11.60
C ASP A 100 -21.53 10.07 -10.89
N ASN A 101 -22.05 9.99 -9.66
CA ASN A 101 -22.25 11.17 -8.82
C ASN A 101 -20.93 11.84 -8.39
N LEU A 102 -19.79 11.14 -8.46
CA LEU A 102 -18.49 11.78 -8.27
C LEU A 102 -18.05 12.49 -9.54
N PHE A 103 -18.07 11.76 -10.66
CA PHE A 103 -17.85 12.28 -11.99
C PHE A 103 -18.48 11.33 -13.00
N PRO A 104 -19.35 11.81 -13.91
CA PRO A 104 -20.03 10.92 -14.85
C PRO A 104 -19.02 10.32 -15.83
N VAL A 105 -18.88 8.99 -15.80
CA VAL A 105 -17.94 8.27 -16.66
C VAL A 105 -18.68 7.54 -17.76
N ASP A 106 -18.53 8.03 -18.99
CA ASP A 106 -19.00 7.34 -20.18
C ASP A 106 -17.94 6.36 -20.75
N THR A 107 -18.26 5.77 -21.90
CA THR A 107 -17.34 4.86 -22.60
C THR A 107 -16.04 5.52 -23.04
N VAL A 108 -16.03 6.84 -23.27
CA VAL A 108 -14.83 7.59 -23.67
C VAL A 108 -13.94 7.81 -22.46
N TRP A 109 -14.49 8.16 -21.31
CA TRP A 109 -13.71 8.32 -20.08
C TRP A 109 -13.15 6.99 -19.56
N LEU A 110 -13.90 5.89 -19.65
CA LEU A 110 -13.35 4.55 -19.37
C LEU A 110 -12.17 4.22 -20.28
N TRP A 111 -12.26 4.59 -21.56
CA TRP A 111 -11.18 4.38 -22.52
C TRP A 111 -9.93 5.20 -22.19
N ARG A 112 -10.12 6.49 -21.91
CA ARG A 112 -9.03 7.42 -21.57
C ARG A 112 -8.29 7.01 -20.29
N THR A 113 -9.03 6.61 -19.26
CA THR A 113 -8.43 6.15 -17.99
C THR A 113 -7.73 4.80 -18.14
N ASN A 114 -8.27 3.86 -18.92
CA ASN A 114 -7.56 2.62 -19.28
C ASN A 114 -6.25 2.91 -20.01
N LEU A 115 -6.25 3.84 -20.99
CA LEU A 115 -5.05 4.26 -21.70
C LEU A 115 -4.02 4.89 -20.74
N LEU A 116 -4.47 5.75 -19.82
CA LEU A 116 -3.62 6.34 -18.78
C LEU A 116 -2.94 5.27 -17.92
N ASN A 117 -3.72 4.27 -17.47
CA ASN A 117 -3.23 3.16 -16.65
C ASN A 117 -2.23 2.28 -17.42
N ILE A 118 -2.46 2.03 -18.71
CA ILE A 118 -1.52 1.31 -19.59
C ILE A 118 -0.20 2.07 -19.69
N VAL A 119 -0.25 3.36 -20.06
CA VAL A 119 0.96 4.19 -20.26
C VAL A 119 1.75 4.32 -18.96
N GLY A 120 1.07 4.57 -17.83
CA GLY A 120 1.72 4.69 -16.52
C GLY A 120 2.43 3.40 -16.12
N THR A 121 1.72 2.27 -16.18
CA THR A 121 2.28 0.94 -15.82
C THR A 121 3.42 0.55 -16.77
N LEU A 122 3.24 0.76 -18.08
CA LEU A 122 4.25 0.46 -19.09
C LEU A 122 5.54 1.24 -18.82
N THR A 123 5.43 2.54 -18.53
CA THR A 123 6.58 3.41 -18.28
C THR A 123 7.35 3.00 -17.03
N ILE A 124 6.64 2.64 -15.94
CA ILE A 124 7.26 2.08 -14.73
C ILE A 124 8.04 0.82 -15.08
N MET A 125 7.43 -0.11 -15.81
CA MET A 125 8.05 -1.41 -16.14
C MET A 125 9.25 -1.28 -17.07
N ILE A 126 9.19 -0.43 -18.11
CA ILE A 126 10.32 -0.16 -19.01
C ILE A 126 11.50 0.39 -18.19
N THR A 127 11.24 1.44 -17.41
CA THR A 127 12.30 2.12 -16.66
C THR A 127 12.89 1.21 -15.58
N PHE A 128 12.06 0.43 -14.90
CA PHE A 128 12.49 -0.60 -13.96
C PHE A 128 13.46 -1.62 -14.61
N LEU A 129 13.10 -2.17 -15.77
CA LEU A 129 13.92 -3.15 -16.48
C LEU A 129 15.25 -2.55 -16.97
N ILE A 130 15.22 -1.33 -17.50
CA ILE A 130 16.43 -0.59 -17.90
C ILE A 130 17.34 -0.40 -16.68
N MET A 131 16.78 0.08 -15.57
CA MET A 131 17.55 0.36 -14.37
C MET A 131 18.07 -0.89 -13.67
N LEU A 132 17.36 -2.02 -13.71
CA LEU A 132 17.91 -3.29 -13.24
C LEU A 132 19.17 -3.69 -14.01
N LYS A 133 19.16 -3.50 -15.34
CA LYS A 133 20.32 -3.77 -16.20
C LYS A 133 21.47 -2.82 -15.89
N VAL A 134 21.20 -1.51 -15.79
CA VAL A 134 22.21 -0.49 -15.44
C VAL A 134 22.84 -0.77 -14.08
N LEU A 135 22.03 -1.14 -13.08
CA LEU A 135 22.48 -1.42 -11.72
C LEU A 135 23.13 -2.81 -11.56
N ASN A 136 23.18 -3.61 -12.62
CA ASN A 136 23.68 -5.00 -12.66
C ASN A 136 23.09 -5.86 -11.52
N VAL A 137 21.78 -5.75 -11.29
CA VAL A 137 21.11 -6.50 -10.23
C VAL A 137 20.98 -7.96 -10.66
N LYS A 138 21.82 -8.83 -10.10
CA LYS A 138 21.69 -10.28 -10.26
C LYS A 138 20.55 -10.77 -9.36
N LEU A 139 19.34 -10.81 -9.89
CA LEU A 139 18.14 -11.19 -9.14
C LEU A 139 18.17 -12.67 -8.66
N LEU A 140 19.07 -13.50 -9.19
CA LEU A 140 18.90 -14.96 -9.15
C LEU A 140 20.03 -15.79 -8.54
N THR A 141 21.21 -15.24 -8.22
CA THR A 141 22.35 -16.08 -7.83
C THR A 141 22.51 -16.30 -6.33
N SER A 142 21.75 -15.59 -5.48
CA SER A 142 21.87 -15.77 -4.04
C SER A 142 20.92 -16.85 -3.53
N ARG A 143 21.44 -18.07 -3.32
CA ARG A 143 20.72 -19.09 -2.53
C ARG A 143 20.49 -18.50 -1.13
N GLN A 144 19.22 -18.36 -0.73
CA GLN A 144 18.89 -17.77 0.57
C GLN A 144 19.32 -18.72 1.69
N SER A 145 20.42 -18.40 2.37
CA SER A 145 20.72 -18.98 3.68
C SER A 145 19.58 -18.61 4.64
N GLY A 146 19.22 -19.52 5.55
CA GLY A 146 18.29 -19.18 6.62
C GLY A 146 18.85 -18.02 7.45
N PHE A 147 17.96 -17.19 8.02
CA PHE A 147 18.42 -16.14 8.93
C PHE A 147 19.04 -16.76 10.18
N ASP A 148 20.16 -16.19 10.61
CA ASP A 148 20.74 -16.49 11.92
C ASP A 148 19.73 -16.15 13.02
N ILE A 149 19.27 -17.18 13.73
CA ILE A 149 18.25 -17.09 14.78
C ILE A 149 18.68 -16.11 15.87
N ARG A 150 19.98 -16.00 16.19
CA ARG A 150 20.46 -15.05 17.20
C ARG A 150 20.22 -13.60 16.76
N LYS A 151 20.51 -13.29 15.50
CA LYS A 151 20.26 -11.95 14.93
C LYS A 151 18.77 -11.64 14.86
N VAL A 152 17.95 -12.62 14.45
CA VAL A 152 16.49 -12.46 14.42
C VAL A 152 15.93 -12.21 15.82
N LYS A 153 16.37 -12.98 16.83
CA LYS A 153 15.98 -12.78 18.23
C LYS A 153 16.30 -11.37 18.71
N SER A 154 17.54 -10.92 18.46
CA SER A 154 17.98 -9.58 18.86
C SER A 154 17.14 -8.48 18.18
N ALA A 155 16.92 -8.59 16.87
CA ALA A 155 16.10 -7.65 16.12
C ALA A 155 14.63 -7.63 16.59
N ALA A 156 14.03 -8.79 16.84
CA ALA A 156 12.67 -8.90 17.35
C ALA A 156 12.53 -8.20 18.72
N LEU A 157 13.45 -8.47 19.65
CA LEU A 157 13.46 -7.84 20.95
C LEU A 157 13.67 -6.33 20.85
N PHE A 158 14.61 -5.87 20.01
CA PHE A 158 14.83 -4.44 19.78
C PHE A 158 13.55 -3.75 19.28
N PHE A 159 12.91 -4.30 18.26
CA PHE A 159 11.68 -3.74 17.70
C PHE A 159 10.54 -3.69 18.72
N LEU A 160 10.38 -4.72 19.55
CA LEU A 160 9.34 -4.76 20.58
C LEU A 160 9.65 -3.82 21.75
N VAL A 161 10.90 -3.77 22.22
CA VAL A 161 11.32 -2.92 23.34
C VAL A 161 11.17 -1.43 22.99
N VAL A 162 11.41 -1.04 21.74
CA VAL A 162 11.19 0.34 21.29
C VAL A 162 9.72 0.58 20.93
N GLY A 163 9.12 -0.34 20.16
CA GLY A 163 7.78 -0.15 19.61
C GLY A 163 6.67 -0.20 20.65
N LEU A 164 6.71 -1.14 21.61
CA LEU A 164 5.63 -1.33 22.58
C LEU A 164 5.45 -0.12 23.50
N PRO A 165 6.50 0.46 24.13
CA PRO A 165 6.32 1.65 24.96
C PRO A 165 5.77 2.83 24.16
N ILE A 166 6.30 3.07 22.95
CA ILE A 166 5.83 4.18 22.11
C ILE A 166 4.35 3.99 21.74
N LYS A 167 3.97 2.78 21.36
CA LYS A 167 2.59 2.48 20.96
C LYS A 167 1.61 2.57 22.13
N TYR A 168 1.90 1.87 23.23
CA TYR A 168 0.95 1.71 24.33
C TYR A 168 0.95 2.87 25.33
N LEU A 169 2.08 3.58 25.49
CA LEU A 169 2.18 4.71 26.43
C LEU A 169 1.95 6.08 25.78
N PHE A 170 2.19 6.22 24.48
CA PHE A 170 2.06 7.51 23.80
C PHE A 170 1.02 7.49 22.68
N ALA A 171 1.15 6.60 21.69
CA ALA A 171 0.28 6.63 20.52
C ALA A 171 -1.18 6.27 20.84
N LEU A 172 -1.44 5.16 21.54
CA LEU A 172 -2.80 4.76 21.89
C LEU A 172 -3.48 5.77 22.85
N PRO A 173 -2.81 6.27 23.91
CA PRO A 173 -3.39 7.32 24.74
C PRO A 173 -3.70 8.60 23.95
N TYR A 174 -2.83 9.01 23.02
CA TYR A 174 -3.09 10.14 22.13
C TYR A 174 -4.34 9.89 21.25
N GLU A 175 -4.42 8.73 20.60
CA GLU A 175 -5.56 8.38 19.74
C GLU A 175 -6.88 8.24 20.49
N PHE A 176 -6.84 7.84 21.76
CA PHE A 176 -8.01 7.75 22.63
C PHE A 176 -8.31 9.06 23.37
N GLY A 177 -7.63 10.16 23.03
CA GLY A 177 -7.89 11.49 23.60
C GLY A 177 -7.48 11.63 25.07
N LEU A 178 -6.63 10.74 25.57
CA LEU A 178 -6.10 10.80 26.94
C LEU A 178 -4.93 11.78 27.07
N LEU A 179 -4.29 12.16 25.96
CA LEU A 179 -3.19 13.13 25.93
C LEU A 179 -3.66 14.44 25.30
N GLY A 180 -3.34 15.57 25.96
CA GLY A 180 -3.71 16.91 25.50
C GLY A 180 -2.74 17.53 24.48
N PHE A 181 -1.66 16.85 24.11
CA PHE A 181 -0.65 17.36 23.16
C PHE A 181 -0.69 16.60 21.84
N VAL A 182 -0.24 17.24 20.76
CA VAL A 182 -0.14 16.62 19.43
C VAL A 182 1.12 15.75 19.37
N LEU A 183 0.94 14.44 19.20
CA LEU A 183 2.07 13.51 19.08
C LEU A 183 2.79 13.71 17.74
N PRO A 184 4.12 13.93 17.72
CA PRO A 184 4.89 14.04 16.48
C PRO A 184 4.73 12.80 15.59
N GLY A 185 4.49 13.02 14.29
CA GLY A 185 4.32 11.93 13.33
C GLY A 185 5.51 10.97 13.26
N SER A 186 6.73 11.44 13.54
CA SER A 186 7.92 10.57 13.63
C SER A 186 7.82 9.54 14.76
N LEU A 187 7.30 9.92 15.93
CA LEU A 187 7.02 8.98 17.02
C LEU A 187 5.92 8.00 16.62
N PHE A 188 4.89 8.47 15.91
CA PHE A 188 3.85 7.61 15.40
C PHE A 188 4.39 6.54 14.44
N GLN A 189 5.37 6.87 13.58
CA GLN A 189 5.99 5.88 12.70
C GLN A 189 6.76 4.79 13.47
N LEU A 190 7.32 5.10 14.64
CA LEU A 190 8.00 4.10 15.48
C LEU A 190 7.04 3.04 16.05
N THR A 191 5.73 3.30 16.07
CA THR A 191 4.73 2.27 16.43
C THR A 191 4.72 1.10 15.43
N LYS A 192 5.10 1.33 14.17
CA LYS A 192 5.26 0.26 13.15
C LYS A 192 6.32 -0.77 13.56
N LEU A 193 7.25 -0.42 14.47
CA LEU A 193 8.22 -1.39 15.02
C LEU A 193 7.54 -2.57 15.73
N VAL A 194 6.34 -2.39 16.30
CA VAL A 194 5.61 -3.52 16.88
C VAL A 194 5.22 -4.55 15.82
N LEU A 195 4.81 -4.09 14.63
CA LEU A 195 4.50 -4.99 13.50
C LEU A 195 5.75 -5.73 13.02
N PHE A 196 6.90 -5.06 12.95
CA PHE A 196 8.16 -5.74 12.61
C PHE A 196 8.58 -6.74 13.70
N GLY A 197 8.36 -6.42 14.97
CA GLY A 197 8.54 -7.35 16.09
C GLY A 197 7.65 -8.59 15.94
N LEU A 198 6.36 -8.39 15.62
CA LEU A 198 5.40 -9.46 15.40
C LEU A 198 5.77 -10.35 14.19
N LEU A 199 6.25 -9.75 13.10
CA LEU A 199 6.77 -10.48 11.94
C LEU A 199 7.87 -11.46 12.35
N LEU A 200 8.85 -10.97 13.10
CA LEU A 200 9.99 -11.76 13.54
C LEU A 200 9.62 -12.77 14.63
N LEU A 201 8.69 -12.46 15.52
CA LEU A 201 8.13 -13.42 16.46
C LEU A 201 7.43 -14.56 15.72
N THR A 202 6.71 -14.25 14.64
CA THR A 202 6.06 -15.26 13.80
C THR A 202 7.08 -16.17 13.13
N TYR A 203 8.16 -15.58 12.59
CA TYR A 203 9.29 -16.35 12.06
C TYR A 203 9.91 -17.26 13.14
N LEU A 204 10.18 -16.74 14.33
CA LEU A 204 10.78 -17.49 15.44
C LEU A 204 9.87 -18.60 15.95
N SER A 205 8.56 -18.33 16.08
CA SER A 205 7.55 -19.33 16.42
C SER A 205 7.52 -20.47 15.41
N ALA A 206 7.52 -20.16 14.10
CA ALA A 206 7.51 -21.18 13.06
C ALA A 206 8.81 -22.02 12.99
N ARG A 207 9.95 -21.46 13.42
CA ARG A 207 11.27 -22.14 13.39
C ARG A 207 11.64 -22.86 14.68
N LYS A 208 11.27 -22.34 15.85
CA LYS A 208 11.68 -22.85 17.16
C LYS A 208 10.53 -23.30 18.05
N GLY A 209 9.30 -22.83 17.80
CA GLY A 209 8.16 -23.12 18.67
C GLY A 209 8.34 -22.63 20.12
N GLY A 210 7.70 -23.33 21.05
CA GLY A 210 7.82 -23.10 22.50
C GLY A 210 7.39 -21.69 22.92
N ASN A 211 8.20 -21.05 23.78
CA ASN A 211 7.92 -19.72 24.34
C ASN A 211 7.69 -18.64 23.26
N TRP A 212 8.28 -18.78 22.07
CA TRP A 212 8.06 -17.84 20.96
C TRP A 212 6.65 -17.92 20.40
N SER A 213 6.03 -19.10 20.39
CA SER A 213 4.62 -19.27 20.00
C SER A 213 3.69 -18.65 21.02
N ILE A 214 3.99 -18.78 22.32
CA ILE A 214 3.21 -18.15 23.39
C ILE A 214 3.31 -16.63 23.25
N ALA A 215 4.52 -16.08 23.11
CA ALA A 215 4.74 -14.64 22.93
C ALA A 215 4.03 -14.10 21.67
N LEU A 216 4.05 -14.87 20.57
CA LEU A 216 3.31 -14.54 19.35
C LEU A 216 1.80 -14.48 19.60
N VAL A 217 1.21 -15.51 20.21
CA VAL A 217 -0.23 -15.56 20.48
C VAL A 217 -0.66 -14.41 21.38
N VAL A 218 0.09 -14.13 22.45
CA VAL A 218 -0.20 -13.03 23.36
C VAL A 218 -0.15 -11.68 22.63
N LEU A 219 0.94 -11.40 21.90
CA LEU A 219 1.08 -10.13 21.21
C LEU A 219 0.07 -9.98 20.06
N PHE A 220 -0.16 -11.04 19.27
CA PHE A 220 -1.13 -11.01 18.18
C PHE A 220 -2.55 -10.76 18.69
N SER A 221 -2.97 -11.42 19.76
CA SER A 221 -4.29 -11.20 20.35
C SER A 221 -4.46 -9.79 20.90
N LEU A 222 -3.42 -9.26 21.57
CA LEU A 222 -3.41 -7.88 22.06
C LEU A 222 -3.52 -6.88 20.91
N GLU A 223 -2.76 -7.10 19.83
CA GLU A 223 -2.75 -6.26 18.64
C GLU A 223 -4.06 -6.33 17.86
N LEU A 224 -4.67 -7.52 17.77
CA LEU A 224 -5.98 -7.70 17.16
C LEU A 224 -7.07 -6.95 17.94
N LEU A 225 -7.03 -7.04 19.28
CA LEU A 225 -7.94 -6.29 20.16
C LEU A 225 -7.78 -4.78 19.98
N VAL A 226 -6.53 -4.29 19.93
CA VAL A 226 -6.24 -2.87 19.69
C VAL A 226 -6.73 -2.43 18.31
N ALA A 227 -6.43 -3.18 17.23
CA ALA A 227 -6.87 -2.85 15.88
C ALA A 227 -8.41 -2.80 15.78
N PHE A 228 -9.08 -3.74 16.45
CA PHE A 228 -10.54 -3.77 16.57
C PHE A 228 -11.08 -2.52 17.29
N LEU A 229 -10.51 -2.16 18.46
CA LEU A 229 -10.95 -0.99 19.25
C LEU A 229 -10.63 0.35 18.58
N ARG A 230 -9.55 0.43 17.80
CA ARG A 230 -9.25 1.59 16.96
C ARG A 230 -10.29 1.78 15.85
N PHE A 231 -11.11 0.76 15.58
CA PHE A 231 -11.98 0.70 14.42
C PHE A 231 -11.20 0.99 13.13
N ASN A 232 -9.99 0.42 12.99
CA ASN A 232 -9.16 0.62 11.80
C ASN A 232 -9.06 -0.66 10.96
N LYS A 233 -9.74 -0.62 9.81
CA LYS A 233 -9.79 -1.71 8.82
C LYS A 233 -8.40 -2.08 8.29
N SER A 234 -7.57 -1.08 8.03
CA SER A 234 -6.25 -1.27 7.43
C SER A 234 -5.27 -1.91 8.41
N ASP A 235 -5.30 -1.50 9.68
CA ASP A 235 -4.45 -2.09 10.73
C ASP A 235 -4.76 -3.58 10.93
N LEU A 236 -6.04 -3.93 10.87
CA LEU A 236 -6.49 -5.32 11.01
C LEU A 236 -5.94 -6.19 9.88
N LEU A 237 -6.12 -5.77 8.62
CA LEU A 237 -5.57 -6.48 7.47
C LEU A 237 -4.05 -6.57 7.52
N LEU A 238 -3.38 -5.48 7.89
CA LEU A 238 -1.92 -5.44 7.98
C LEU A 238 -1.38 -6.43 9.03
N LEU A 239 -2.11 -6.64 10.13
CA LEU A 239 -1.75 -7.63 11.15
C LEU A 239 -1.69 -9.06 10.56
N PHE A 240 -2.72 -9.45 9.81
CA PHE A 240 -2.76 -10.76 9.13
C PHE A 240 -1.67 -10.88 8.06
N VAL A 241 -1.46 -9.82 7.26
CA VAL A 241 -0.40 -9.80 6.24
C VAL A 241 0.98 -9.99 6.89
N VAL A 242 1.26 -9.31 8.00
CA VAL A 242 2.55 -9.40 8.71
C VAL A 242 2.79 -10.82 9.25
N VAL A 243 1.77 -11.47 9.81
CA VAL A 243 1.86 -12.87 10.25
C VAL A 243 2.07 -13.81 9.07
N ALA A 244 1.34 -13.62 7.97
CA ALA A 244 1.51 -14.39 6.74
C ALA A 244 2.95 -14.30 6.22
N LEU A 245 3.48 -13.08 6.14
CA LEU A 245 4.85 -12.80 5.69
C LEU A 245 5.89 -13.40 6.64
N GLY A 246 5.69 -13.34 7.95
CA GLY A 246 6.57 -13.97 8.94
C GLY A 246 6.62 -15.49 8.83
N GLN A 247 5.47 -16.15 8.65
CA GLN A 247 5.42 -17.61 8.43
C GLN A 247 6.01 -17.99 7.08
N TYR A 248 5.72 -17.22 6.03
CA TYR A 248 6.29 -17.42 4.70
C TYR A 248 7.82 -17.25 4.73
N LEU A 249 8.35 -16.28 5.46
CA LEU A 249 9.79 -16.11 5.64
C LEU A 249 10.45 -17.35 6.27
N ALA A 250 9.75 -18.04 7.16
CA ALA A 250 10.24 -19.24 7.83
C ALA A 250 10.16 -20.50 6.96
N LYS A 251 9.03 -20.73 6.29
CA LYS A 251 8.71 -21.98 5.58
C LYS A 251 8.87 -21.91 4.06
N ARG A 252 8.78 -20.71 3.47
CA ARG A 252 8.87 -20.43 2.02
C ARG A 252 7.82 -21.13 1.16
N ASP A 253 6.65 -21.40 1.71
CA ASP A 253 5.54 -22.02 1.01
C ASP A 253 4.45 -20.99 0.67
N ILE A 254 4.16 -20.82 -0.62
CA ILE A 254 3.14 -19.90 -1.13
C ILE A 254 1.73 -20.23 -0.60
N ARG A 255 1.46 -21.51 -0.29
CA ARG A 255 0.17 -21.95 0.27
C ARG A 255 -0.14 -21.28 1.59
N ILE A 256 0.89 -20.92 2.36
CA ILE A 256 0.76 -20.18 3.62
C ILE A 256 0.23 -18.77 3.36
N LEU A 257 0.74 -18.08 2.33
CA LEU A 257 0.26 -16.75 1.97
C LEU A 257 -1.20 -16.81 1.51
N VAL A 258 -1.58 -17.83 0.72
CA VAL A 258 -2.96 -18.04 0.29
C VAL A 258 -3.88 -18.31 1.50
N LEU A 259 -3.47 -19.21 2.40
CA LEU A 259 -4.22 -19.51 3.62
C LEU A 259 -4.48 -18.25 4.45
N TRP A 260 -3.43 -17.48 4.75
CA TRP A 260 -3.58 -16.26 5.53
C TRP A 260 -4.32 -15.15 4.79
N ALA A 261 -4.25 -15.09 3.46
CA ALA A 261 -5.08 -14.18 2.68
C ALA A 261 -6.57 -14.52 2.82
N VAL A 262 -6.93 -15.81 2.77
CA VAL A 262 -8.31 -16.28 2.98
C VAL A 262 -8.77 -15.99 4.40
N VAL A 263 -7.96 -16.33 5.41
CA VAL A 263 -8.26 -16.06 6.83
C VAL A 263 -8.41 -14.55 7.08
N GLY A 264 -7.50 -13.74 6.56
CA GLY A 264 -7.52 -12.29 6.70
C GLY A 264 -8.72 -11.67 5.99
N LEU A 265 -9.08 -12.15 4.80
CA LEU A 265 -10.29 -11.72 4.09
C LEU A 265 -11.55 -12.08 4.87
N GLY A 266 -11.66 -13.30 5.39
CA GLY A 266 -12.78 -13.73 6.23
C GLY A 266 -12.91 -12.85 7.47
N ALA A 267 -11.82 -12.64 8.20
CA ALA A 267 -11.78 -11.76 9.37
C ALA A 267 -12.17 -10.31 9.01
N TYR A 268 -11.66 -9.79 7.90
CA TYR A 268 -12.00 -8.46 7.40
C TYR A 268 -13.49 -8.34 7.08
N LEU A 269 -14.07 -9.29 6.35
CA LEU A 269 -15.49 -9.27 5.99
C LEU A 269 -16.39 -9.34 7.24
N CYS A 270 -16.01 -10.13 8.25
CA CYS A 270 -16.73 -10.23 9.52
C CYS A 270 -16.63 -8.95 10.36
N LEU A 271 -15.46 -8.31 10.41
CA LEU A 271 -15.21 -7.17 11.30
C LEU A 271 -15.52 -5.82 10.66
N CYS A 272 -15.51 -5.72 9.34
CA CYS A 272 -15.77 -4.48 8.60
C CYS A 272 -17.14 -3.83 8.91
N PRO A 273 -18.25 -4.58 9.05
CA PRO A 273 -19.53 -4.02 9.50
C PRO A 273 -19.42 -3.37 10.89
N ILE A 274 -18.82 -4.07 11.86
CA ILE A 274 -18.64 -3.59 13.24
C ILE A 274 -17.82 -2.31 13.25
N VAL A 275 -16.71 -2.31 12.51
CA VAL A 275 -15.81 -1.15 12.39
C VAL A 275 -16.51 0.04 11.74
N SER A 276 -17.35 -0.18 10.73
CA SER A 276 -18.07 0.90 10.05
C SER A 276 -19.12 1.51 10.97
N TRP A 277 -19.93 0.66 11.59
CA TRP A 277 -20.95 1.05 12.56
C TRP A 277 -20.33 1.80 13.74
N GLY A 278 -19.25 1.28 14.32
CA GLY A 278 -18.55 1.92 15.44
C GLY A 278 -18.04 3.32 15.10
N ARG A 279 -17.56 3.56 13.87
CA ARG A 279 -17.15 4.90 13.41
C ARG A 279 -18.33 5.86 13.26
N VAL A 280 -19.48 5.37 12.79
CA VAL A 280 -20.70 6.18 12.66
C VAL A 280 -21.20 6.60 14.05
N GLU A 281 -21.25 5.65 15.00
CA GLU A 281 -21.67 5.95 16.37
C GLU A 281 -20.70 6.90 17.10
N ILE A 282 -19.38 6.73 16.92
CA ILE A 282 -18.41 7.71 17.42
C ILE A 282 -18.67 9.10 16.83
N ALA A 283 -18.91 9.19 15.52
CA ALA A 283 -19.16 10.46 14.86
C ALA A 283 -20.45 11.14 15.38
N LYS A 284 -21.50 10.35 15.65
CA LYS A 284 -22.75 10.84 16.27
C LYS A 284 -22.50 11.39 17.68
N GLU A 285 -21.71 10.69 18.49
CA GLU A 285 -21.46 11.09 19.89
C GLU A 285 -20.48 12.26 20.03
N THR A 286 -19.49 12.37 19.14
CA THR A 286 -18.33 13.26 19.34
C THR A 286 -18.13 14.30 18.24
N GLY A 287 -18.93 14.24 17.16
CA GLY A 287 -18.76 15.06 15.97
C GLY A 287 -17.55 14.66 15.11
N ALA A 288 -16.71 13.71 15.53
CA ALA A 288 -15.52 13.28 14.80
C ALA A 288 -15.34 11.76 14.87
N HIS A 289 -15.30 11.09 13.72
CA HIS A 289 -15.24 9.62 13.61
C HIS A 289 -14.03 8.91 14.25
N TYR A 290 -13.05 9.66 14.77
CA TYR A 290 -11.81 9.16 15.36
C TYR A 290 -11.59 9.55 16.83
N ARG A 291 -12.34 10.52 17.37
CA ARG A 291 -12.16 10.97 18.75
C ARG A 291 -13.12 10.23 19.67
N ALA A 292 -12.65 9.18 20.33
CA ALA A 292 -13.42 8.51 21.36
C ALA A 292 -12.48 7.85 22.36
N THR A 293 -12.83 7.96 23.64
CA THR A 293 -12.12 7.29 24.73
C THR A 293 -12.30 5.77 24.63
N LEU A 294 -11.42 5.02 25.30
CA LEU A 294 -11.50 3.57 25.35
C LEU A 294 -12.85 3.06 25.90
N GLY A 295 -13.36 3.71 26.95
CA GLY A 295 -14.65 3.37 27.56
C GLY A 295 -15.82 3.60 26.60
N GLN A 296 -15.83 4.72 25.87
CA GLN A 296 -16.85 4.99 24.85
C GLN A 296 -16.80 3.95 23.73
N ARG A 297 -15.61 3.60 23.22
CA ARG A 297 -15.46 2.59 22.17
C ARG A 297 -15.99 1.23 22.60
N PHE A 298 -15.69 0.81 23.82
CA PHE A 298 -16.22 -0.44 24.37
C PHE A 298 -17.74 -0.39 24.54
N GLY A 299 -18.26 0.71 25.09
CA GLY A 299 -19.70 0.93 25.25
C GLY A 299 -20.45 0.91 23.92
N ILE A 300 -19.88 1.51 22.87
CA ILE A 300 -20.39 1.47 21.50
C ILE A 300 -20.48 0.01 21.04
N VAL A 301 -19.37 -0.75 21.04
CA VAL A 301 -19.40 -2.17 20.63
C VAL A 301 -20.44 -2.97 21.42
N TRP A 302 -20.47 -2.80 22.74
CA TRP A 302 -21.40 -3.52 23.62
C TRP A 302 -22.86 -3.21 23.29
N ARG A 303 -23.22 -1.94 23.10
CA ARG A 303 -24.57 -1.54 22.67
C ARG A 303 -24.91 -2.10 21.30
N GLY A 304 -23.97 -2.10 20.36
CA GLY A 304 -24.18 -2.64 19.02
C GLY A 304 -24.50 -4.14 19.04
N ILE A 305 -23.77 -4.90 19.86
CA ILE A 305 -23.99 -6.35 20.03
C ILE A 305 -25.34 -6.60 20.69
N ASN A 306 -25.66 -5.90 21.79
CA ASN A 306 -26.90 -6.14 22.55
C ASN A 306 -28.16 -5.69 21.82
N SER A 307 -28.08 -4.65 21.01
CA SER A 307 -29.24 -4.16 20.24
C SER A 307 -29.48 -4.94 18.94
N GLY A 308 -28.55 -5.80 18.52
CA GLY A 308 -28.61 -6.43 17.20
C GLY A 308 -28.56 -5.43 16.04
N SER A 309 -28.14 -4.19 16.29
CA SER A 309 -28.08 -3.12 15.29
C SER A 309 -26.87 -3.23 14.36
N ILE A 310 -25.84 -3.98 14.77
CA ILE A 310 -24.67 -4.27 13.94
C ILE A 310 -25.12 -5.00 12.67
N GLY A 311 -25.09 -4.27 11.55
CA GLY A 311 -25.39 -4.82 10.22
C GLY A 311 -26.74 -4.40 9.63
N GLN A 312 -27.64 -3.78 10.39
CA GLN A 312 -28.93 -3.31 9.87
C GLN A 312 -28.77 -2.17 8.84
N GLU A 313 -27.79 -1.29 9.04
CA GLU A 313 -27.48 -0.18 8.13
C GLU A 313 -27.04 -0.64 6.72
N LYS A 314 -26.54 -1.88 6.61
CA LYS A 314 -26.08 -2.47 5.34
C LYS A 314 -27.19 -3.05 4.46
N ILE A 315 -28.36 -3.34 5.03
CA ILE A 315 -29.45 -3.99 4.29
C ILE A 315 -30.15 -2.97 3.37
N LEU A 316 -30.02 -1.66 3.64
CA LEU A 316 -30.72 -0.62 2.90
C LEU A 316 -29.94 -0.04 1.71
N SER A 317 -28.62 -0.25 1.61
CA SER A 317 -27.87 0.17 0.44
C SER A 317 -27.50 -1.05 -0.41
N GLU A 318 -28.17 -1.23 -1.55
CA GLU A 318 -27.77 -2.24 -2.56
C GLU A 318 -26.35 -1.99 -3.10
N ARG A 319 -25.75 -0.83 -2.79
CA ARG A 319 -24.41 -0.42 -3.21
C ARG A 319 -23.31 -1.41 -2.80
N GLN A 320 -22.51 -1.80 -3.77
CA GLN A 320 -21.31 -2.63 -3.60
C GLN A 320 -20.13 -1.78 -3.12
N VAL A 321 -20.19 -1.30 -1.87
CA VAL A 321 -19.23 -0.30 -1.33
C VAL A 321 -17.77 -0.76 -1.42
N TRP A 322 -17.52 -2.07 -1.34
CA TRP A 322 -16.16 -2.60 -1.42
C TRP A 322 -15.56 -2.44 -2.83
N TRP A 323 -16.37 -2.52 -3.90
CA TRP A 323 -15.90 -2.46 -5.28
C TRP A 323 -15.65 -1.02 -5.70
N TRP A 324 -16.55 -0.10 -5.34
CA TRP A 324 -16.36 1.32 -5.64
C TRP A 324 -15.03 1.85 -5.10
N ARG A 325 -14.60 1.40 -3.90
CA ARG A 325 -13.31 1.79 -3.30
C ARG A 325 -12.08 1.32 -4.07
N LEU A 326 -12.24 0.35 -4.96
CA LEU A 326 -11.19 -0.13 -5.84
C LEU A 326 -11.23 0.61 -7.19
N CYS A 327 -12.32 1.27 -7.52
CA CYS A 327 -12.53 1.96 -8.78
C CYS A 327 -12.07 3.41 -8.69
N TYR A 328 -10.88 3.69 -9.23
CA TYR A 328 -10.33 5.04 -9.33
C TYR A 328 -10.75 5.74 -10.64
N THR A 329 -11.47 5.07 -11.54
CA THR A 329 -11.89 5.62 -12.83
C THR A 329 -12.56 7.01 -12.74
N PRO A 330 -13.53 7.27 -11.85
CA PRO A 330 -14.19 8.58 -11.80
C PRO A 330 -13.22 9.70 -11.40
N THR A 331 -12.38 9.45 -10.38
CA THR A 331 -11.40 10.43 -9.91
C THR A 331 -10.28 10.64 -10.92
N GLN A 332 -9.85 9.59 -11.62
CA GLN A 332 -8.90 9.70 -12.73
C GLN A 332 -9.48 10.49 -13.91
N ALA A 333 -10.73 10.23 -14.29
CA ALA A 333 -11.41 10.93 -15.39
C ALA A 333 -11.57 12.42 -15.07
N PHE A 334 -12.03 12.76 -13.86
CA PHE A 334 -12.11 14.15 -13.39
C PHE A 334 -10.75 14.85 -13.41
N ALA A 335 -9.70 14.19 -12.91
CA ALA A 335 -8.35 14.76 -12.90
C ALA A 335 -7.82 15.06 -14.32
N MET A 336 -8.14 14.20 -15.28
CA MET A 336 -7.82 14.42 -16.70
C MET A 336 -8.64 15.58 -17.29
N ASP A 337 -9.94 15.62 -17.04
CA ASP A 337 -10.84 16.69 -17.48
C ASP A 337 -10.42 18.05 -16.91
N ALA A 338 -10.10 18.11 -15.61
CA ALA A 338 -9.64 19.33 -14.96
C ALA A 338 -8.38 19.90 -15.61
N TYR A 339 -7.40 19.04 -15.93
CA TYR A 339 -6.19 19.46 -16.64
C TYR A 339 -6.52 19.99 -18.05
N ASP A 340 -7.30 19.23 -18.82
CA ASP A 340 -7.68 19.61 -20.19
C ASP A 340 -8.49 20.92 -20.22
N ALA A 341 -9.25 21.19 -19.16
CA ALA A 341 -10.00 22.43 -18.95
C ALA A 341 -9.12 23.61 -18.45
N GLY A 342 -7.79 23.44 -18.38
CA GLY A 342 -6.88 24.49 -17.94
C GLY A 342 -6.82 24.70 -16.43
N ARG A 343 -7.20 23.70 -15.63
CA ARG A 343 -7.13 23.69 -14.15
C ARG A 343 -6.15 22.61 -13.66
N PRO A 344 -4.84 22.76 -13.93
CA PRO A 344 -3.84 21.79 -13.50
C PRO A 344 -3.73 21.74 -11.96
N GLY A 345 -3.35 20.58 -11.45
CA GLY A 345 -3.00 20.40 -10.04
C GLY A 345 -1.63 21.00 -9.72
N GLU A 346 -1.42 21.36 -8.45
CA GLU A 346 -0.16 21.92 -7.96
C GLU A 346 0.51 21.03 -6.89
N THR A 347 0.10 19.77 -6.79
CA THR A 347 0.55 18.87 -5.72
C THR A 347 2.06 18.64 -5.76
N TYR A 348 2.68 18.72 -6.94
CA TYR A 348 4.11 18.52 -7.10
C TYR A 348 4.94 19.67 -6.56
N SER A 349 4.41 20.89 -6.46
CA SER A 349 5.11 22.03 -5.85
C SER A 349 5.55 21.74 -4.40
N LEU A 350 4.88 20.80 -3.73
CA LEU A 350 5.11 20.47 -2.33
C LEU A 350 6.33 19.56 -2.08
N TRP A 351 6.99 19.06 -3.13
CA TRP A 351 8.04 18.04 -3.01
C TRP A 351 9.22 18.50 -2.14
N ILE A 352 9.60 19.77 -2.18
CA ILE A 352 10.73 20.28 -1.39
C ILE A 352 10.45 20.19 0.12
N TRP A 353 9.18 20.31 0.52
CA TRP A 353 8.76 20.27 1.93
C TRP A 353 8.86 18.88 2.56
N THR A 354 9.07 17.82 1.78
CA THR A 354 9.33 16.47 2.32
C THR A 354 10.68 16.41 3.04
N PHE A 355 11.64 17.22 2.61
CA PHE A 355 13.00 17.23 3.16
C PHE A 355 13.16 18.11 4.40
N VAL A 356 12.22 19.03 4.64
CA VAL A 356 12.26 19.96 5.77
C VAL A 356 11.51 19.38 6.98
N PRO A 357 12.17 19.02 8.10
CA PRO A 357 11.49 18.52 9.28
C PRO A 357 10.60 19.59 9.93
N ARG A 358 9.42 19.20 10.46
CA ARG A 358 8.53 20.14 11.17
C ARG A 358 9.17 20.82 12.39
N VAL A 359 10.23 20.22 12.95
CA VAL A 359 10.98 20.82 14.06
C VAL A 359 11.74 22.07 13.61
N MET A 360 12.21 22.11 12.35
CA MET A 360 12.89 23.28 11.79
C MET A 360 11.91 24.31 11.23
N PHE A 361 10.78 23.84 10.66
CA PHE A 361 9.75 24.70 10.09
C PHE A 361 8.36 24.18 10.47
N SER A 362 7.81 24.71 11.57
CA SER A 362 6.53 24.28 12.15
C SER A 362 5.35 24.54 11.21
N GLU A 363 5.39 25.68 10.51
CA GLU A 363 4.34 26.17 9.59
C GLU A 363 4.37 25.50 8.21
N LYS A 364 5.20 24.48 8.01
CA LYS A 364 5.30 23.83 6.69
C LYS A 364 3.94 23.27 6.23
N PRO A 365 3.61 23.37 4.93
CA PRO A 365 2.38 22.83 4.37
C PRO A 365 2.17 21.36 4.73
N VAL A 366 0.92 20.97 4.96
CA VAL A 366 0.55 19.59 5.22
C VAL A 366 0.45 18.85 3.89
N ILE A 367 1.53 18.18 3.50
CA ILE A 367 1.64 17.46 2.22
C ILE A 367 0.51 16.44 2.01
N SER A 368 -0.04 15.87 3.08
CA SER A 368 -1.16 14.93 3.02
C SER A 368 -2.52 15.58 2.73
N TYR A 369 -2.61 16.91 2.64
CA TYR A 369 -3.85 17.62 2.34
C TYR A 369 -4.20 17.64 0.85
N ALA A 370 -3.29 17.25 -0.04
CA ALA A 370 -3.56 17.14 -1.48
C ALA A 370 -4.84 16.33 -1.78
N GLY A 371 -5.12 15.27 -1.00
CA GLY A 371 -6.35 14.48 -1.13
C GLY A 371 -7.61 15.17 -0.65
N ILE A 372 -7.51 16.08 0.33
CA ILE A 372 -8.61 16.91 0.81
C ILE A 372 -8.91 17.99 -0.22
N ASP A 373 -7.88 18.67 -0.71
CA ASP A 373 -7.99 19.73 -1.71
C ASP A 373 -8.62 19.19 -3.01
N PHE A 374 -8.19 18.00 -3.46
CA PHE A 374 -8.82 17.33 -4.60
C PHE A 374 -10.27 16.93 -4.32
N SER A 375 -10.58 16.53 -3.09
CA SER A 375 -11.95 16.17 -2.71
C SER A 375 -12.88 17.38 -2.69
N GLU A 376 -12.37 18.53 -2.25
CA GLU A 376 -13.08 19.80 -2.33
C GLU A 376 -13.30 20.22 -3.78
N LEU A 377 -12.31 20.00 -4.65
CA LEU A 377 -12.43 20.33 -6.07
C LEU A 377 -13.53 19.52 -6.79
N ILE A 378 -13.72 18.25 -6.43
CA ILE A 378 -14.72 17.37 -7.05
C ILE A 378 -16.09 17.40 -6.35
N LEU A 379 -16.13 17.47 -5.01
CA LEU A 379 -17.39 17.43 -4.22
C LEU A 379 -17.90 18.81 -3.78
N GLY A 380 -17.07 19.84 -3.83
CA GLY A 380 -17.36 21.16 -3.26
C GLY A 380 -17.26 21.23 -1.73
N HIS A 381 -16.76 20.19 -1.04
CA HIS A 381 -16.59 20.20 0.41
C HIS A 381 -15.43 19.34 0.94
N GLN A 382 -14.83 19.73 2.07
CA GLN A 382 -13.66 19.08 2.69
C GLN A 382 -14.02 17.90 3.63
N GLY A 383 -14.93 17.01 3.19
CA GLY A 383 -15.45 15.95 4.07
C GLY A 383 -14.55 14.71 4.22
N SER A 384 -13.69 14.47 3.22
CA SER A 384 -12.84 13.28 3.17
C SER A 384 -11.62 13.53 2.29
N SER A 385 -10.61 12.66 2.39
CA SER A 385 -9.45 12.68 1.51
C SER A 385 -9.61 11.57 0.45
N MET A 386 -9.64 11.94 -0.82
CA MET A 386 -9.73 11.00 -1.94
C MET A 386 -8.37 10.83 -2.60
N GLY A 387 -8.01 9.57 -2.85
CA GLY A 387 -6.88 9.21 -3.70
C GLY A 387 -7.26 9.34 -5.17
N ILE A 388 -6.31 9.77 -5.99
CA ILE A 388 -6.45 9.82 -7.45
C ILE A 388 -5.52 8.83 -8.16
N GLY A 389 -4.55 8.29 -7.40
CA GLY A 389 -3.46 7.47 -7.93
C GLY A 389 -2.40 8.28 -8.67
N ILE A 390 -1.19 7.72 -8.67
CA ILE A 390 0.00 8.38 -9.24
C ILE A 390 -0.14 8.74 -10.73
N TYR A 391 -0.90 7.95 -11.48
CA TYR A 391 -1.04 8.16 -12.92
C TYR A 391 -1.89 9.40 -13.21
N ALA A 392 -3.06 9.52 -12.56
CA ALA A 392 -3.92 10.68 -12.76
C ALA A 392 -3.38 11.93 -12.10
N GLU A 393 -2.66 11.83 -10.98
CA GLU A 393 -1.95 12.98 -10.43
C GLU A 393 -0.90 13.52 -11.41
N GLY A 394 -0.13 12.62 -12.04
CA GLY A 394 0.86 13.00 -13.05
C GLY A 394 0.20 13.71 -14.24
N TYR A 395 -0.94 13.21 -14.70
CA TYR A 395 -1.70 13.86 -15.76
C TYR A 395 -2.25 15.21 -15.30
N TRP A 396 -2.80 15.28 -14.09
CA TRP A 396 -3.39 16.49 -13.56
C TRP A 396 -2.38 17.63 -13.37
N ASN A 397 -1.13 17.32 -13.03
CA ASN A 397 -0.09 18.33 -12.82
C ASN A 397 0.61 18.77 -14.13
N GLY A 398 0.55 18.00 -15.22
CA GLY A 398 1.27 18.36 -16.45
C GLY A 398 1.07 17.43 -17.65
N GLY A 399 -0.10 16.80 -17.74
CA GLY A 399 -0.49 15.92 -18.84
C GLY A 399 0.41 14.70 -19.01
N TRP A 400 0.45 14.18 -20.24
CA TRP A 400 1.18 12.94 -20.57
C TRP A 400 2.67 13.00 -20.28
N PHE A 401 3.32 14.15 -20.48
CA PHE A 401 4.75 14.29 -20.23
C PHE A 401 5.09 14.03 -18.76
N THR A 402 4.30 14.62 -17.87
CA THR A 402 4.47 14.46 -16.43
C THR A 402 4.14 13.05 -15.96
N VAL A 403 3.13 12.37 -16.55
CA VAL A 403 2.88 10.94 -16.33
C VAL A 403 4.14 10.12 -16.63
N ILE A 404 4.76 10.34 -17.78
CA ILE A 404 5.95 9.59 -18.20
C ILE A 404 7.12 9.87 -17.22
N ALA A 405 7.37 11.14 -16.90
CA ALA A 405 8.47 11.53 -16.01
C ALA A 405 8.34 10.91 -14.61
N VAL A 406 7.16 10.99 -14.00
CA VAL A 406 6.88 10.46 -12.66
C VAL A 406 6.95 8.94 -12.65
N CYS A 407 6.33 8.28 -13.63
CA CYS A 407 6.38 6.83 -13.73
C CYS A 407 7.80 6.31 -14.01
N SER A 408 8.61 7.04 -14.77
CA SER A 408 10.03 6.71 -14.95
C SER A 408 10.80 6.83 -13.63
N TYR A 409 10.59 7.90 -12.86
CA TYR A 409 11.19 8.03 -11.53
C TYR A 409 10.83 6.84 -10.63
N ILE A 410 9.55 6.46 -10.58
CA ILE A 410 9.08 5.33 -9.77
C ILE A 410 9.71 4.01 -10.22
N GLY A 411 9.77 3.76 -11.54
CA GLY A 411 10.43 2.56 -12.09
C GLY A 411 11.91 2.48 -11.71
N ALA A 412 12.64 3.60 -11.80
CA ALA A 412 14.04 3.66 -11.39
C ALA A 412 14.21 3.43 -9.88
N MET A 413 13.36 4.08 -9.07
CA MET A 413 13.34 3.92 -7.62
C MET A 413 13.06 2.46 -7.23
N PHE A 414 12.10 1.79 -7.88
CA PHE A 414 11.79 0.39 -7.62
C PHE A 414 12.95 -0.55 -7.96
N ALA A 415 13.76 -0.25 -8.98
CA ALA A 415 14.96 -1.01 -9.27
C ALA A 415 16.02 -0.86 -8.15
N CYS A 416 16.23 0.36 -7.66
CA CYS A 416 17.11 0.63 -6.52
C CYS A 416 16.64 -0.07 -5.24
N LEU A 417 15.36 0.05 -4.91
CA LEU A 417 14.75 -0.58 -3.73
C LEU A 417 14.77 -2.10 -3.82
N SER A 418 14.54 -2.66 -5.01
CA SER A 418 14.66 -4.10 -5.25
C SER A 418 16.09 -4.56 -4.97
N LYS A 419 17.11 -3.88 -5.52
CA LYS A 419 18.52 -4.18 -5.25
C LYS A 419 18.84 -4.14 -3.75
N ALA A 420 18.36 -3.11 -3.05
CA ALA A 420 18.56 -2.98 -1.61
C ALA A 420 17.87 -4.10 -0.83
N ALA A 421 16.61 -4.41 -1.16
CA ALA A 421 15.87 -5.50 -0.54
C ALA A 421 16.59 -6.85 -0.73
N PHE A 422 17.06 -7.13 -1.95
CA PHE A 422 17.88 -8.33 -2.21
C PHE A 422 19.14 -8.38 -1.35
N ALA A 423 19.87 -7.26 -1.26
CA ALA A 423 21.08 -7.21 -0.43
C ALA A 423 20.78 -7.47 1.05
N VAL A 424 19.70 -6.89 1.58
CA VAL A 424 19.25 -7.07 2.97
C VAL A 424 18.85 -8.52 3.22
N MET A 425 18.03 -9.10 2.33
CA MET A 425 17.51 -10.45 2.48
C MET A 425 18.60 -11.51 2.29
N ALA A 426 19.51 -11.32 1.32
CA ALA A 426 20.64 -12.24 1.08
C ALA A 426 21.64 -12.23 2.24
N ARG A 427 21.92 -11.06 2.82
CA ARG A 427 22.86 -10.92 3.94
C ARG A 427 22.22 -11.16 5.31
N SER A 428 20.93 -11.53 5.34
CA SER A 428 20.18 -11.74 6.58
C SER A 428 20.24 -10.53 7.53
N GLN A 429 20.19 -9.32 6.99
CA GLN A 429 20.30 -8.06 7.75
C GLN A 429 18.94 -7.62 8.31
N VAL A 430 18.42 -8.39 9.26
CA VAL A 430 17.05 -8.28 9.80
C VAL A 430 16.67 -6.87 10.29
N LEU A 431 17.64 -6.10 10.82
CA LEU A 431 17.38 -4.72 11.29
C LEU A 431 16.97 -3.75 10.18
N PHE A 432 17.28 -4.06 8.91
CA PHE A 432 16.88 -3.27 7.75
C PHE A 432 15.53 -3.70 7.16
N LEU A 433 14.80 -4.63 7.78
CA LEU A 433 13.46 -5.02 7.29
C LEU A 433 12.48 -3.84 7.15
N PRO A 434 12.51 -2.79 8.00
CA PRO A 434 11.64 -1.64 7.77
C PRO A 434 11.92 -0.92 6.44
N CYS A 435 13.18 -0.82 6.00
CA CYS A 435 13.52 -0.30 4.68
C CYS A 435 12.90 -1.16 3.56
N VAL A 436 12.92 -2.48 3.71
CA VAL A 436 12.33 -3.42 2.75
C VAL A 436 10.82 -3.22 2.66
N PHE A 437 10.15 -3.11 3.80
CA PHE A 437 8.71 -2.87 3.86
C PHE A 437 8.29 -1.52 3.32
N ILE A 438 9.07 -0.46 3.54
CA ILE A 438 8.81 0.84 2.91
C ILE A 438 8.78 0.69 1.38
N GLY A 439 9.72 -0.07 0.81
CA GLY A 439 9.71 -0.35 -0.62
C GLY A 439 8.50 -1.17 -1.08
N MET A 440 8.09 -2.18 -0.31
CA MET A 440 6.86 -2.94 -0.58
C MET A 440 5.61 -2.03 -0.50
N GLU A 441 5.57 -1.14 0.49
CA GLU A 441 4.49 -0.17 0.74
C GLU A 441 4.31 0.77 -0.45
N MET A 442 5.40 1.36 -0.95
CA MET A 442 5.39 2.15 -2.19
C MET A 442 4.91 1.33 -3.41
N GLY A 443 5.18 0.03 -3.41
CA GLY A 443 4.74 -0.89 -4.45
C GLY A 443 3.22 -1.04 -4.51
N TYR A 444 2.55 -1.25 -3.37
CA TYR A 444 1.08 -1.41 -3.38
C TYR A 444 0.30 -0.10 -3.29
N SER A 445 0.92 1.02 -2.93
CA SER A 445 0.25 2.32 -2.70
C SER A 445 0.17 3.20 -3.95
N ILE A 446 -0.04 2.60 -5.13
CA ILE A 446 -0.16 3.33 -6.41
C ILE A 446 -1.42 4.21 -6.50
N ASP A 447 -2.33 4.06 -5.55
CA ASP A 447 -3.55 4.83 -5.37
C ASP A 447 -3.34 6.15 -4.59
N HIS A 448 -2.15 6.37 -4.03
CA HIS A 448 -1.80 7.57 -3.26
C HIS A 448 -1.14 8.66 -4.10
N TYR A 449 -0.91 9.82 -3.47
CA TYR A 449 -0.22 10.98 -4.07
C TYR A 449 1.30 10.78 -4.07
N PHE A 450 1.92 11.04 -5.22
CA PHE A 450 3.33 10.91 -5.54
C PHE A 450 4.25 11.54 -4.50
N VAL A 451 4.01 12.80 -4.14
CA VAL A 451 4.91 13.52 -3.23
C VAL A 451 4.88 12.92 -1.83
N SER A 452 3.69 12.68 -1.26
CA SER A 452 3.58 12.09 0.08
C SER A 452 4.10 10.65 0.13
N GLU A 453 3.79 9.88 -0.91
CA GLU A 453 3.97 8.44 -0.91
C GLU A 453 5.37 8.03 -1.36
N TYR A 454 5.89 8.62 -2.43
CA TYR A 454 7.16 8.22 -3.02
C TYR A 454 8.28 9.09 -2.47
N VAL A 455 8.21 10.41 -2.66
CA VAL A 455 9.26 11.33 -2.19
C VAL A 455 9.35 11.32 -0.66
N GLY A 456 8.22 11.43 0.03
CA GLY A 456 8.15 11.39 1.48
C GLY A 456 8.70 10.09 2.08
N LYS A 457 8.33 8.93 1.52
CA LYS A 457 8.84 7.65 2.03
C LYS A 457 10.30 7.39 1.65
N VAL A 458 10.86 7.98 0.58
CA VAL A 458 12.31 7.95 0.34
C VAL A 458 13.06 8.66 1.47
N VAL A 459 12.58 9.81 1.94
CA VAL A 459 13.18 10.51 3.08
C VAL A 459 13.14 9.63 4.34
N ILE A 460 12.00 8.99 4.62
CA ILE A 460 11.86 8.06 5.74
C ILE A 460 12.81 6.86 5.58
N TYR A 461 12.90 6.29 4.39
CA TYR A 461 13.80 5.19 4.06
C TYR A 461 15.26 5.56 4.36
N LEU A 462 15.72 6.71 3.86
CA LEU A 462 17.09 7.18 4.04
C LEU A 462 17.39 7.49 5.51
N GLY A 463 16.45 8.14 6.21
CA GLY A 463 16.57 8.42 7.64
C GLY A 463 16.69 7.14 8.47
N TYR A 464 15.81 6.17 8.25
CA TYR A 464 15.88 4.89 8.95
C TYR A 464 17.16 4.12 8.61
N PHE A 465 17.55 4.08 7.32
CA PHE A 465 18.79 3.45 6.88
C PHE A 465 20.01 4.04 7.59
N ALA A 466 20.09 5.37 7.67
CA ALA A 466 21.18 6.07 8.36
C ALA A 466 21.23 5.70 9.85
N VAL A 467 20.08 5.74 10.55
CA VAL A 467 19.99 5.35 11.96
C VAL A 467 20.52 3.94 12.18
N VAL A 468 20.07 2.96 11.39
CA VAL A 468 20.52 1.58 11.56
C VAL A 468 22.02 1.43 11.24
N HIS A 469 22.50 2.08 10.18
CA HIS A 469 23.90 2.01 9.76
C HIS A 469 24.86 2.60 10.81
N PHE A 470 24.58 3.81 11.29
CA PHE A 470 25.47 4.51 12.22
C PHE A 470 25.39 3.95 13.65
N VAL A 471 24.19 3.67 14.15
CA VAL A 471 24.01 3.22 15.54
C VAL A 471 24.47 1.77 15.72
N PHE A 472 24.08 0.87 14.81
CA PHE A 472 24.29 -0.56 15.05
C PHE A 472 25.54 -1.12 14.38
N ILE A 473 25.88 -0.71 13.16
CA ILE A 473 27.02 -1.31 12.46
C ILE A 473 28.33 -0.71 12.95
N LYS A 474 28.45 0.62 12.95
CA LYS A 474 29.69 1.27 13.40
C LYS A 474 29.89 1.13 14.91
N GLY A 475 28.84 1.28 15.72
CA GLY A 475 28.92 1.12 17.17
C GLY A 475 29.41 -0.26 17.63
N LEU A 476 29.03 -1.34 16.93
CA LEU A 476 29.48 -2.69 17.24
C LEU A 476 30.92 -2.98 16.77
N LEU A 477 31.38 -2.34 15.70
CA LEU A 477 32.76 -2.51 15.21
C LEU A 477 33.79 -1.82 16.11
N VAL A 478 33.45 -0.65 16.67
CA VAL A 478 34.32 0.06 17.63
C VAL A 478 34.49 -0.75 18.92
N ARG A 479 33.44 -1.40 19.42
CA ARG A 479 33.55 -2.25 20.62
C ARG A 479 34.39 -3.52 20.44
N LYS A 480 34.60 -3.99 19.21
CA LYS A 480 35.43 -5.17 18.91
C LYS A 480 36.92 -4.87 18.71
N SER A 481 37.30 -3.60 18.59
CA SER A 481 38.69 -3.18 18.36
C SER A 481 39.35 -2.56 19.59
N GLY A 482 38.58 -2.31 20.66
CA GLY A 482 39.06 -1.72 21.91
C GLY A 482 39.07 -2.67 23.12
N GLY A 483 38.96 -3.99 22.89
CA GLY A 483 39.12 -5.03 23.91
C GLY A 483 39.74 -6.25 23.28
#